data_AF-A0A136KKL6-F1
#
_entry.id   AF-A0A136KKL6-F1
#
_cell.length_a   1.000
_cell.length_b   1.000
_cell.length_c   1.000
_cell.angle_alpha   90.00
_cell.angle_beta   90.00
_cell.angle_gamma   90.00
#
_symmetry.space_group_name_H-M   'P 1'
#
loop_
_entity.id
_entity.type
_entity.pdbx_description
1 polymer ?
#
loop_
_entity_poly.entity_id
_entity_poly.type
_entity_poly.pdbx_seq_one_letter_code
_entity_poly.pdbx_strand_id
1 'polypeptide(L)'
;MILLQIPRFVPRSTIQTRYVAPSEKTMSVVKQWREALANPEIPVSTSGHLAPHFSGRRYFYNFLYDYAYFNQGITDETIYALVSHYEKADYVVILESEMDPTDEKVMYYYAHLRANTSFKKVFDKDGIEVYKKQL
;
A
#
# COMPACT_ATOMS: atom_id res chain seq x y z
N MET A 1 -1.38 -47.77 -10.86
CA MET A 1 -0.37 -46.80 -10.37
C MET A 1 -1.14 -45.64 -9.77
N ILE A 2 -1.23 -45.56 -8.43
CA ILE A 2 -2.04 -44.54 -7.73
C ILE A 2 -1.08 -43.41 -7.30
N LEU A 3 -1.28 -42.21 -7.84
CA LEU A 3 -0.54 -41.01 -7.45
C LEU A 3 -1.12 -40.49 -6.12
N LEU A 4 -0.39 -40.68 -5.03
CA LEU A 4 -0.64 -39.99 -3.77
C LEU A 4 -0.32 -38.50 -3.94
N GLN A 5 -1.35 -37.65 -3.88
CA GLN A 5 -1.13 -36.22 -3.70
C GLN A 5 -0.78 -35.94 -2.24
N ILE A 6 0.47 -35.58 -2.00
CA ILE A 6 0.93 -35.14 -0.69
C ILE A 6 0.47 -33.68 -0.51
N PRO A 7 -0.32 -33.36 0.52
CA PRO A 7 -0.69 -31.98 0.80
C PRO A 7 0.58 -31.19 1.15
N ARG A 8 0.92 -30.19 0.34
CA ARG A 8 1.98 -29.24 0.67
C ARG A 8 1.51 -28.37 1.82
N PHE A 9 2.00 -28.66 3.02
CA PHE A 9 1.93 -27.74 4.14
C PHE A 9 2.83 -26.55 3.80
N VAL A 10 2.24 -25.44 3.33
CA VAL A 10 2.94 -24.16 3.27
C VAL A 10 2.89 -23.60 4.70
N PRO A 11 4.03 -23.46 5.40
CA PRO A 11 4.02 -22.85 6.71
C PRO A 11 3.43 -21.44 6.60
N ARG A 12 2.45 -21.13 7.46
CA ARG A 12 1.93 -19.76 7.57
C ARG A 12 3.12 -18.84 7.86
N SER A 13 3.34 -17.87 6.99
CA SER A 13 4.31 -16.81 7.22
C SER A 13 3.93 -16.10 8.53
N THR A 14 4.79 -16.24 9.55
CA THR A 14 4.62 -15.63 10.87
C THR A 14 5.01 -14.16 10.83
N ILE A 15 4.52 -13.37 9.86
CA ILE A 15 4.79 -11.93 9.85
C ILE A 15 3.72 -11.26 10.71
N GLN A 16 3.84 -11.45 12.03
CA GLN A 16 3.51 -10.38 12.96
C GLN A 16 4.75 -9.50 13.05
N THR A 17 5.01 -8.69 12.02
CA THR A 17 5.79 -7.47 12.25
C THR A 17 5.06 -6.69 13.33
N ARG A 18 5.77 -6.35 14.42
CA ARG A 18 5.19 -5.52 15.48
C ARG A 18 4.80 -4.21 14.82
N TYR A 19 3.50 -3.97 14.67
CA TYR A 19 3.00 -2.65 14.32
C TYR A 19 3.55 -1.65 15.33
N VAL A 20 4.42 -0.76 14.87
CA VAL A 20 4.84 0.40 15.64
C VAL A 20 3.83 1.48 15.35
N ALA A 21 3.05 1.84 16.35
CA ALA A 21 2.08 2.92 16.21
C ALA A 21 2.78 4.20 15.72
N PRO A 22 2.22 4.90 14.71
CA PRO A 22 2.76 6.17 14.25
C PRO A 22 2.93 7.16 15.40
N SER A 23 4.03 7.92 15.36
CA SER A 23 4.27 8.97 16.36
C SER A 23 3.21 10.08 16.29
N GLU A 24 3.08 10.89 17.35
CA GLU A 24 2.20 12.07 17.32
C GLU A 24 2.50 13.02 16.15
N LYS A 25 3.79 13.16 15.79
CA LYS A 25 4.23 13.96 14.64
C LYS A 25 3.71 13.37 13.33
N THR A 26 3.88 12.06 13.15
CA THR A 26 3.36 11.33 11.99
C THR A 26 1.84 11.49 11.90
N MET A 27 1.11 11.34 13.00
CA MET A 27 -0.35 11.51 13.02
C MET A 27 -0.79 12.94 12.72
N SER A 28 -0.02 13.94 13.15
CA SER A 28 -0.26 15.35 12.78
C SER A 28 -0.13 15.57 11.27
N VAL A 29 0.88 14.95 10.63
CA VAL A 29 1.07 14.99 9.18
C VAL A 29 -0.07 14.26 8.45
N VAL A 30 -0.47 13.08 8.93
CA VAL A 30 -1.63 12.35 8.38
C VAL A 30 -2.90 13.19 8.44
N LYS A 31 -3.15 13.89 9.55
CA LYS A 31 -4.28 14.81 9.69
C LYS A 31 -4.22 15.95 8.69
N GLN A 32 -3.06 16.59 8.54
CA GLN A 32 -2.86 17.67 7.56
C GLN A 32 -3.17 17.20 6.13
N TRP A 33 -2.68 16.02 5.73
CA TRP A 33 -2.93 15.48 4.40
C TRP A 33 -4.37 15.03 4.19
N ARG A 34 -5.03 14.51 5.23
CA ARG A 34 -6.47 14.22 5.19
C ARG A 34 -7.29 15.48 4.93
N GLU A 35 -6.92 16.60 5.57
CA GLU A 35 -7.58 17.90 5.38
C GLU A 35 -7.25 18.50 4.00
N ALA A 36 -6.00 18.45 3.57
CA ALA A 36 -5.57 18.93 2.25
C ALA A 36 -6.24 18.15 1.10
N LEU A 37 -6.55 16.88 1.33
CA LEU A 37 -7.23 16.00 0.39
C LEU A 37 -8.70 15.81 0.77
N ALA A 38 -9.36 16.76 1.44
CA ALA A 38 -10.75 16.59 1.87
C ALA A 38 -11.77 16.51 0.71
N ASN A 39 -11.42 16.97 -0.49
CA ASN A 39 -12.30 16.91 -1.65
C ASN A 39 -12.56 15.43 -2.05
N PRO A 40 -13.81 14.94 -2.00
CA PRO A 40 -14.13 13.54 -2.27
C PRO A 40 -13.90 13.12 -3.73
N GLU A 41 -13.82 14.07 -4.66
CA GLU A 41 -13.57 13.82 -6.07
C GLU A 41 -12.08 13.58 -6.38
N ILE A 42 -11.17 13.87 -5.44
CA ILE A 42 -9.75 13.56 -5.59
C ILE A 42 -9.54 12.07 -5.26
N PRO A 43 -9.14 11.22 -6.22
CA PRO A 43 -8.86 9.82 -5.96
C PRO A 43 -7.55 9.66 -5.17
N VAL A 44 -7.57 8.85 -4.11
CA VAL A 44 -6.40 8.65 -3.25
C VAL A 44 -6.08 7.19 -3.05
N SER A 45 -4.79 6.88 -3.11
CA SER A 45 -4.26 5.59 -2.71
C SER A 45 -3.40 5.70 -1.47
N THR A 46 -3.49 4.75 -0.54
CA THR A 46 -2.66 4.76 0.67
C THR A 46 -2.10 3.39 1.02
N SER A 47 -0.99 3.39 1.76
CA SER A 47 -0.51 2.18 2.44
C SER A 47 -1.45 1.77 3.59
N GLY A 48 -1.29 0.55 4.11
CA GLY A 48 -2.31 -0.19 4.87
C GLY A 48 -2.80 0.51 6.13
N HIS A 49 -1.89 0.88 7.03
CA HIS A 49 -2.26 1.54 8.30
C HIS A 49 -2.80 2.96 8.10
N LEU A 50 -2.56 3.58 6.94
CA LEU A 50 -3.15 4.87 6.60
C LEU A 50 -4.59 4.74 6.07
N ALA A 51 -4.98 3.58 5.55
CA ALA A 51 -6.28 3.37 4.89
C ALA A 51 -7.49 3.85 5.71
N PRO A 52 -7.60 3.57 7.04
CA PRO A 52 -8.74 4.03 7.84
C PRO A 52 -8.90 5.56 7.91
N HIS A 53 -7.84 6.32 7.63
CA HIS A 53 -7.88 7.78 7.64
C HIS A 53 -8.37 8.39 6.31
N PHE A 54 -8.39 7.61 5.23
CA PHE A 54 -8.71 8.07 3.87
C PHE A 54 -9.82 7.25 3.18
N SER A 55 -10.23 6.11 3.73
CA SER A 55 -11.20 5.19 3.10
C SER A 55 -12.66 5.67 3.14
N GLY A 56 -12.99 6.69 3.94
CA GLY A 56 -14.33 7.31 3.96
C GLY A 56 -14.71 8.09 2.70
N ARG A 57 -13.96 7.94 1.61
CA ARG A 57 -14.04 8.73 0.38
C ARG A 57 -14.57 7.88 -0.76
N ARG A 58 -15.16 8.54 -1.76
CA ARG A 58 -15.73 7.86 -2.94
C ARG A 58 -14.68 7.09 -3.75
N TYR A 59 -13.50 7.67 -3.90
CA TYR A 59 -12.42 7.11 -4.71
C TYR A 59 -11.19 6.85 -3.84
N PHE A 60 -11.15 5.63 -3.29
CA PHE A 60 -10.05 5.15 -2.45
C PHE A 60 -9.49 3.84 -3.00
N TYR A 61 -8.16 3.69 -2.98
CA TYR A 61 -7.46 2.50 -3.44
C TYR A 61 -6.37 2.09 -2.44
N ASN A 62 -6.24 0.79 -2.15
CA ASN A 62 -5.07 0.33 -1.40
C ASN A 62 -3.83 0.39 -2.30
N PHE A 63 -2.74 0.96 -1.77
CA PHE A 63 -1.45 1.00 -2.48
C PHE A 63 -0.83 -0.39 -2.55
N LEU A 64 -0.71 -1.05 -1.39
CA LEU A 64 -0.26 -2.43 -1.29
C LEU A 64 -1.41 -3.39 -1.58
N TYR A 65 -1.08 -4.61 -1.97
CA TYR A 65 -2.04 -5.69 -2.07
C TYR A 65 -2.71 -5.93 -0.70
N ASP A 66 -4.02 -6.19 -0.72
CA ASP A 66 -4.77 -6.50 0.50
C ASP A 66 -4.49 -7.97 0.92
N TYR A 67 -4.22 -8.19 2.21
CA TYR A 67 -4.07 -9.54 2.76
C TYR A 67 -5.34 -10.41 2.56
N ALA A 68 -6.51 -9.79 2.41
CA ALA A 68 -7.75 -10.46 2.04
C ALA A 68 -7.64 -11.24 0.71
N TYR A 69 -6.76 -10.82 -0.21
CA TYR A 69 -6.50 -11.54 -1.46
C TYR A 69 -5.77 -12.86 -1.22
N PHE A 70 -4.85 -12.91 -0.26
CA PHE A 70 -4.14 -14.15 0.07
C PHE A 70 -5.09 -15.23 0.58
N ASN A 71 -6.07 -14.85 1.40
CA ASN A 71 -7.09 -15.77 1.92
C ASN A 71 -8.08 -16.26 0.85
N GLN A 72 -8.09 -15.66 -0.34
CA GLN A 72 -8.96 -16.03 -1.46
C GLN A 72 -8.24 -16.91 -2.50
N GLY A 73 -7.00 -17.35 -2.23
CA GLY A 73 -6.23 -18.20 -3.14
C GLY A 73 -5.65 -17.46 -4.35
N ILE A 74 -5.47 -16.14 -4.23
CA ILE A 74 -4.87 -15.31 -5.27
C ILE A 74 -3.35 -15.60 -5.36
N THR A 75 -2.85 -15.85 -6.57
CA THR A 75 -1.43 -16.18 -6.81
C THR A 75 -0.53 -14.95 -6.70
N ASP A 76 0.77 -15.16 -6.45
CA ASP A 76 1.75 -14.08 -6.47
C ASP A 76 1.76 -13.35 -7.84
N GLU A 77 1.58 -14.06 -8.97
CA GLU A 77 1.49 -13.42 -10.29
C GLU A 77 0.32 -12.44 -10.38
N THR A 78 -0.81 -12.80 -9.77
CA THR A 78 -1.99 -11.94 -9.74
C THR A 78 -1.74 -10.71 -8.86
N ILE A 79 -1.02 -10.87 -7.74
CA ILE A 79 -0.59 -9.75 -6.90
C ILE A 79 0.32 -8.81 -7.70
N TYR A 80 1.32 -9.34 -8.40
CA TYR A 80 2.21 -8.52 -9.23
C TYR A 80 1.49 -7.81 -10.37
N ALA A 81 0.44 -8.41 -10.94
CA ALA A 81 -0.39 -7.77 -11.96
C ALA A 81 -1.20 -6.57 -11.43
N LEU A 82 -1.40 -6.47 -10.10
CA LEU A 82 -2.10 -5.35 -9.46
C LEU A 82 -1.18 -4.18 -9.10
N VAL A 83 0.11 -4.23 -9.45
CA VAL A 83 1.09 -3.21 -9.05
C VAL A 83 0.72 -1.81 -9.50
N SER A 84 0.14 -1.65 -10.69
CA SER A 84 -0.27 -0.35 -11.23
C SER A 84 -1.63 0.12 -10.70
N HIS A 85 -2.27 -0.59 -9.77
CA HIS A 85 -3.63 -0.26 -9.34
C HIS A 85 -3.71 1.10 -8.63
N TYR A 86 -2.65 1.50 -7.94
CA TYR A 86 -2.55 2.84 -7.34
C TYR A 86 -2.59 3.96 -8.38
N GLU A 87 -2.30 3.67 -9.66
CA GLU A 87 -2.31 4.67 -10.72
C GLU A 87 -3.72 5.16 -11.04
N LYS A 88 -4.78 4.56 -10.48
CA LYS A 88 -6.13 5.13 -10.52
C LYS A 88 -6.26 6.34 -9.60
N ALA A 89 -5.33 6.55 -8.68
CA ALA A 89 -5.30 7.68 -7.78
C ALA A 89 -4.61 8.91 -8.38
N ASP A 90 -4.97 10.09 -7.89
CA ASP A 90 -4.23 11.34 -8.14
C ASP A 90 -3.13 11.55 -7.10
N TYR A 91 -3.32 11.02 -5.89
CA TYR A 91 -2.33 11.05 -4.82
C TYR A 91 -2.10 9.66 -4.25
N VAL A 92 -0.83 9.35 -3.97
CA VAL A 92 -0.43 8.17 -3.20
C VAL A 92 0.20 8.64 -1.89
N VAL A 93 -0.32 8.19 -0.75
CA VAL A 93 0.19 8.51 0.59
C VAL A 93 0.78 7.25 1.20
N ILE A 94 2.08 7.28 1.49
CA ILE A 94 2.85 6.13 1.96
C ILE A 94 3.31 6.39 3.39
N LEU A 95 3.10 5.42 4.28
CA LEU A 95 3.79 5.32 5.55
C LEU A 95 5.09 4.53 5.33
N GLU A 96 6.23 5.21 5.45
CA GLU A 96 7.55 4.64 5.14
C GLU A 96 7.86 3.37 5.92
N SER A 97 7.41 3.28 7.18
CA SER A 97 7.63 2.09 8.02
C SER A 97 6.90 0.84 7.53
N GLU A 98 5.96 0.96 6.59
CA GLU A 98 5.31 -0.18 5.93
C GLU A 98 6.07 -0.65 4.69
N MET A 99 7.06 0.10 4.21
CA MET A 99 7.90 -0.27 3.06
C MET A 99 9.03 -1.19 3.54
N ASP A 100 8.68 -2.40 4.01
CA ASP A 100 9.64 -3.38 4.53
C ASP A 100 10.62 -3.84 3.43
N PRO A 101 11.92 -3.54 3.53
CA PRO A 101 12.91 -3.90 2.53
C PRO A 101 13.15 -5.41 2.42
N THR A 102 12.68 -6.20 3.40
CA THR A 102 12.79 -7.66 3.40
C THR A 102 11.60 -8.35 2.72
N ASP A 103 10.50 -7.62 2.48
CA ASP A 103 9.35 -8.13 1.75
C ASP A 103 9.47 -7.76 0.26
N GLU A 104 9.73 -8.78 -0.56
CA GLU A 104 9.89 -8.64 -2.02
C GLU A 104 8.68 -7.99 -2.69
N LYS A 105 7.45 -8.32 -2.27
CA LYS A 105 6.23 -7.80 -2.89
C LYS A 105 6.04 -6.33 -2.53
N VAL A 106 6.25 -5.96 -1.27
CA VAL A 106 6.18 -4.56 -0.85
C VAL A 106 7.20 -3.73 -1.63
N MET A 107 8.43 -4.21 -1.75
CA MET A 107 9.47 -3.51 -2.49
C MET A 107 9.22 -3.45 -3.99
N TYR A 108 8.56 -4.46 -4.58
CA TYR A 108 8.13 -4.41 -5.96
C TYR A 108 7.15 -3.25 -6.22
N TYR A 109 6.11 -3.12 -5.37
CA TYR A 109 5.16 -1.99 -5.45
C TYR A 109 5.85 -0.65 -5.24
N TYR A 110 6.70 -0.55 -4.23
CA TYR A 110 7.36 0.70 -3.91
C TYR A 110 8.37 1.12 -4.99
N ALA A 111 9.13 0.17 -5.55
CA ALA A 111 10.01 0.42 -6.69
C ALA A 111 9.23 0.87 -7.92
N HIS A 112 8.09 0.23 -8.20
CA HIS A 112 7.20 0.62 -9.30
C HIS A 112 6.72 2.07 -9.15
N LEU A 113 6.25 2.48 -7.97
CA LEU A 113 5.86 3.86 -7.69
C LEU A 113 7.02 4.85 -7.91
N ARG A 114 8.21 4.53 -7.39
CA ARG A 114 9.38 5.44 -7.50
C ARG A 114 9.91 5.57 -8.93
N ALA A 115 9.76 4.53 -9.75
CA ALA A 115 10.15 4.55 -11.16
C ALA A 115 9.08 5.17 -12.06
N ASN A 116 7.83 5.28 -11.61
CA ASN A 116 6.74 5.81 -12.41
C ASN A 116 6.84 7.34 -12.55
N THR A 117 7.26 7.80 -13.73
CA THR A 117 7.46 9.23 -14.04
C THR A 117 6.17 10.04 -14.03
N SER A 118 5.01 9.41 -14.14
CA SER A 118 3.72 10.07 -14.00
C SER A 118 3.42 10.45 -12.55
N PHE A 119 4.21 10.02 -11.57
CA PHE A 119 4.06 10.39 -10.16
C PHE A 119 5.31 11.11 -9.67
N LYS A 120 5.11 12.28 -9.06
CA LYS A 120 6.18 13.05 -8.44
C LYS A 120 6.02 13.06 -6.93
N LYS A 121 7.08 12.75 -6.18
CA LYS A 121 7.09 12.97 -4.74
C LYS A 121 7.00 14.47 -4.46
N VAL A 122 5.95 14.90 -3.77
CA VAL A 122 5.66 16.30 -3.42
C VAL A 122 5.81 16.59 -1.94
N PHE A 123 5.94 15.55 -1.11
CA PHE A 123 6.12 15.66 0.33
C PHE A 123 6.84 14.43 0.88
N ASP A 124 7.67 14.67 1.89
CA ASP A 124 8.50 13.67 2.55
C ASP A 124 8.85 14.20 3.95
N LYS A 125 8.11 13.78 4.98
CA LYS A 125 8.33 14.24 6.35
C LYS A 125 7.66 13.34 7.38
N ASP A 126 8.35 13.14 8.51
CA ASP A 126 7.84 12.43 9.70
C ASP A 126 7.32 11.01 9.39
N GLY A 127 7.95 10.33 8.42
CA GLY A 127 7.61 8.97 7.99
C GLY A 127 6.47 8.89 6.97
N ILE A 128 6.02 10.04 6.44
CA ILE A 128 4.98 10.12 5.42
C ILE A 128 5.56 10.66 4.13
N GLU A 129 5.41 9.88 3.06
CA GLU A 129 5.67 10.32 1.69
C GLU A 129 4.33 10.57 0.97
N VAL A 130 4.28 11.63 0.16
CA VAL A 130 3.14 11.87 -0.73
C VAL A 130 3.62 12.05 -2.15
N TYR A 131 3.02 11.27 -3.04
CA TYR A 131 3.24 11.33 -4.48
C TYR A 131 1.99 11.90 -5.14
N LYS A 132 2.19 12.79 -6.12
CA LYS A 132 1.12 13.39 -6.90
C LYS A 132 1.28 13.02 -8.37
N LYS A 133 0.19 12.57 -8.99
CA LYS A 133 0.12 12.33 -10.43
C LYS A 133 0.35 13.64 -11.20
N GLN A 134 1.24 13.59 -12.17
CA GLN A 134 1.48 14.66 -13.15
C GLN A 134 0.48 14.46 -14.30
N LEU A 135 -0.20 15.55 -14.67
CA LEU A 135 -1.09 15.60 -15.84
C LEU A 135 -0.27 15.71 -17.13
#